data_AF-G2DVI9-F1
#
_entry.id   AF-G2DVI9-F1
#
_cell.length_a   1.000
_cell.length_b   1.000
_cell.length_c   1.000
_cell.angle_alpha   90.00
_cell.angle_beta   90.00
_cell.angle_gamma   90.00
#
_symmetry.space_group_name_H-M   'P 1'
#
loop_
_entity.id
_entity.type
_entity.pdbx_description
1 polymer ?
#
loop_
_entity_poly.entity_id
_entity_poly.type
_entity_poly.pdbx_seq_one_letter_code
_entity_poly.pdbx_strand_id
1 'polypeptide(L)'
;MRKLLGAVALLASANLQAAIPATPVMTVYQFNGPDGLPYYDADRFARSGTSRPAGTLFQGTSVIPCLMIRDGEPLTDKSGTPYVGFEVVVDPRRATRSAIDLFKRTVAKRQSLKVENHHCSSRVKNVISVRNLYALEKAPFFDPPRSGRGRGERGVSELDRIVRSFHASSDCEDVNARLTQRREALERAWNAFIGKHSELGSLTTLARAKHLDYAMRTALYEGHIGRGCSAYGACERNIIVLSIRNRAVGQCYSGRGCDFPGDFQGVSSKPSQYNIWDEYLTQISGLTSCYLRPDLAGNDYYAKMQAMYAQTVPDAERILYGNDSDLREIFPGNSLSNLKEMRHYYHAPAMGKCFPNHDRVEYMSGAVARKGRDFALIANTRIQVGAKRGDGYLFKEFFFDEKPDRDVVRTENRYPGFVVDGRKVSLRMPSSCPAYGIPPGCRFGSVGRYRKVPNWLHDGRPIEINCRLSDRGESCRGGGKQVRVSVGGTCDKEMRPVTGVR
;
A
#
# COMPACT_ATOMS: atom_id res chain seq x y z
N MET A 1 63.08 9.46 22.18
CA MET A 1 62.19 9.47 20.99
C MET A 1 61.28 8.24 20.85
N ARG A 2 61.70 6.99 21.19
CA ARG A 2 60.83 5.79 21.06
C ARG A 2 59.65 5.68 22.05
N LYS A 3 59.66 6.41 23.17
CA LYS A 3 58.56 6.39 24.16
C LYS A 3 57.44 7.41 23.89
N LEU A 4 57.66 8.41 23.02
CA LEU A 4 56.64 9.39 22.65
C LEU A 4 55.76 8.93 21.47
N LEU A 5 56.27 8.04 20.62
CA LEU A 5 55.54 7.50 19.46
C LEU A 5 54.50 6.43 19.86
N GLY A 6 54.64 5.79 21.02
CA GLY A 6 53.67 4.82 21.53
C GLY A 6 52.40 5.46 22.11
N ALA A 7 52.50 6.69 22.65
CA ALA A 7 51.36 7.39 23.25
C ALA A 7 50.43 8.03 22.20
N VAL A 8 50.97 8.42 21.03
CA VAL A 8 50.18 8.97 19.92
C VAL A 8 49.45 7.85 19.16
N ALA A 9 50.01 6.63 19.11
CA ALA A 9 49.35 5.48 18.51
C ALA A 9 48.16 4.93 19.32
N LEU A 10 48.12 5.17 20.64
CA LEU A 10 47.00 4.78 21.52
C LEU A 10 45.88 5.82 21.57
N LEU A 11 46.16 7.10 21.29
CA LEU A 11 45.15 8.16 21.15
C LEU A 11 44.54 8.24 19.74
N ALA A 12 45.16 7.58 18.76
CA ALA A 12 44.59 7.28 17.45
C ALA A 12 43.81 5.95 17.42
N SER A 13 43.53 5.35 18.59
CA SER A 13 42.39 4.44 18.75
C SER A 13 41.14 5.28 18.53
N ALA A 14 40.79 5.47 17.27
CA ALA A 14 39.56 6.10 16.86
C ALA A 14 38.46 5.59 17.79
N ASN A 15 37.81 6.49 18.51
CA ASN A 15 36.43 6.31 18.86
C ASN A 15 35.71 6.09 17.51
N LEU A 16 35.71 4.85 17.03
CA LEU A 16 34.64 4.28 16.24
C LEU A 16 33.44 4.35 17.18
N GLN A 17 32.92 5.56 17.37
CA GLN A 17 31.61 5.80 17.95
C GLN A 17 30.70 4.81 17.24
N ALA A 18 30.06 3.95 18.03
CA ALA A 18 29.24 2.88 17.51
C ALA A 18 28.04 3.50 16.79
N ALA A 19 28.25 3.85 15.53
CA ALA A 19 27.33 4.64 14.74
C ALA A 19 26.31 3.69 14.12
N ILE A 20 25.11 3.67 14.67
CA ILE A 20 23.96 2.93 14.16
C ILE A 20 23.18 3.78 13.16
N PRO A 21 22.41 3.18 12.24
CA PRO A 21 21.53 3.92 11.33
C PRO A 21 20.50 4.71 12.12
N ALA A 22 20.26 5.98 11.76
CA ALA A 22 19.22 6.75 12.41
C ALA A 22 17.81 6.19 12.13
N THR A 23 16.86 6.39 13.04
CA THR A 23 15.45 5.99 12.81
C THR A 23 14.90 6.56 11.49
N PRO A 24 14.18 5.76 10.68
CA PRO A 24 13.61 6.25 9.44
C PRO A 24 12.45 7.22 9.70
N VAL A 25 12.01 7.93 8.66
CA VAL A 25 10.68 8.55 8.68
C VAL A 25 9.65 7.41 8.68
N MET A 26 8.70 7.47 9.60
CA MET A 26 7.61 6.51 9.72
C MET A 26 6.27 7.22 9.58
N THR A 27 5.23 6.48 9.22
CA THR A 27 3.88 6.98 9.01
C THR A 27 2.96 6.43 10.08
N VAL A 28 2.17 7.31 10.70
CA VAL A 28 1.07 6.95 11.59
C VAL A 28 -0.02 6.27 10.78
N TYR A 29 -0.27 4.98 11.01
CA TYR A 29 -1.22 4.21 10.19
C TYR A 29 -1.81 3.03 10.95
N GLN A 30 -3.12 2.81 10.75
CA GLN A 30 -3.84 1.62 11.16
C GLN A 30 -4.88 1.29 10.08
N PHE A 31 -4.71 0.14 9.40
CA PHE A 31 -5.67 -0.30 8.38
C PHE A 31 -7.10 -0.34 8.94
N ASN A 32 -8.02 0.33 8.26
CA ASN A 32 -9.42 0.47 8.67
C ASN A 32 -9.60 0.98 10.12
N GLY A 33 -8.62 1.75 10.61
CA GLY A 33 -8.66 2.41 11.91
C GLY A 33 -9.34 3.79 11.86
N PRO A 34 -9.54 4.43 13.03
CA PRO A 34 -10.07 5.78 13.09
C PRO A 34 -9.11 6.79 12.47
N ASP A 35 -9.65 7.94 12.03
CA ASP A 35 -8.89 9.07 11.48
C ASP A 35 -7.72 9.52 12.37
N GLY A 36 -7.89 9.47 13.70
CA GLY A 36 -6.88 9.89 14.67
C GLY A 36 -6.43 8.76 15.58
N LEU A 37 -5.12 8.52 15.66
CA LEU A 37 -4.50 7.57 16.58
C LEU A 37 -3.96 8.29 17.82
N PRO A 38 -4.21 7.78 19.04
CA PRO A 38 -3.86 8.48 20.27
C PRO A 38 -2.36 8.52 20.52
N TYR A 39 -1.89 9.65 21.04
CA TYR A 39 -0.59 9.78 21.70
C TYR A 39 -0.79 10.20 23.16
N TYR A 40 0.26 10.07 23.95
CA TYR A 40 0.25 10.25 25.40
C TYR A 40 1.36 11.19 25.83
N ASP A 41 1.15 11.93 26.92
CA ASP A 41 2.25 12.60 27.61
C ASP A 41 3.17 11.54 28.24
N ALA A 42 4.48 11.69 28.09
CA ALA A 42 5.45 10.66 28.46
C ALA A 42 5.46 10.38 29.97
N ASP A 43 5.41 11.42 30.80
CA ASP A 43 5.50 11.29 32.25
C ASP A 43 4.19 10.73 32.83
N ARG A 44 3.05 11.12 32.25
CA ARG A 44 1.76 10.51 32.56
C ARG A 44 1.72 9.05 32.10
N PHE A 45 2.18 8.74 30.90
CA PHE A 45 2.23 7.37 30.39
C PHE A 45 3.07 6.46 31.30
N ALA A 46 4.23 6.93 31.77
CA ALA A 46 5.07 6.18 32.69
C ALA A 46 4.34 5.79 33.99
N ARG A 47 3.45 6.66 34.50
CA ARG A 47 2.68 6.41 35.73
C ARG A 47 1.41 5.59 35.52
N SER A 48 0.68 5.83 34.44
CA SER A 48 -0.71 5.36 34.28
C SER A 48 -1.01 4.67 32.95
N GLY A 49 0.02 4.37 32.15
CA GLY A 49 -0.10 3.74 30.83
C GLY A 49 -0.99 4.53 29.86
N THR A 50 -1.83 3.81 29.10
CA THR A 50 -2.67 4.37 28.03
C THR A 50 -4.02 4.92 28.49
N SER A 51 -4.23 5.10 29.80
CA SER A 51 -5.54 5.46 30.37
C SER A 51 -6.06 6.83 29.97
N ARG A 52 -5.17 7.80 29.69
CA ARG A 52 -5.54 9.18 29.35
C ARG A 52 -4.68 9.71 28.19
N PRO A 53 -5.17 9.66 26.95
CA PRO A 53 -4.51 10.28 25.80
C PRO A 53 -4.26 11.78 26.02
N ALA A 54 -3.15 12.28 25.48
CA ALA A 54 -2.83 13.71 25.44
C ALA A 54 -3.32 14.38 24.14
N GLY A 55 -3.61 13.59 23.10
CA GLY A 55 -4.17 14.03 21.83
C GLY A 55 -4.13 12.92 20.78
N THR A 56 -4.32 13.26 19.51
CA THR A 56 -4.27 12.32 18.38
C THR A 56 -3.37 12.82 17.25
N LEU A 57 -2.75 11.89 16.53
CA LEU A 57 -2.14 12.12 15.23
C LEU A 57 -3.05 11.55 14.14
N PHE A 58 -3.25 12.31 13.06
CA PHE A 58 -4.11 11.88 11.96
C PHE A 58 -3.42 10.76 11.15
N GLN A 59 -4.18 9.80 10.61
CA GLN A 59 -3.64 8.75 9.74
C GLN A 59 -2.90 9.35 8.54
N GLY A 60 -1.69 8.87 8.29
CA GLY A 60 -0.78 9.42 7.28
C GLY A 60 0.19 10.49 7.80
N THR A 61 0.09 10.91 9.07
CA THR A 61 1.10 11.78 9.67
C THR A 61 2.48 11.13 9.58
N SER A 62 3.42 11.82 8.93
CA SER A 62 4.81 11.37 8.83
C SER A 62 5.60 11.90 10.00
N VAL A 63 6.33 11.02 10.70
CA VAL A 63 7.08 11.34 11.92
C VAL A 63 8.48 10.74 11.90
N ILE A 64 9.40 11.34 12.66
CA ILE A 64 10.69 10.74 13.01
C ILE A 64 10.59 10.25 14.46
N PRO A 65 10.60 8.94 14.73
CA PRO A 65 10.48 8.42 16.08
C PRO A 65 11.81 8.44 16.83
N CYS A 66 11.74 8.53 18.16
CA CYS A 66 12.86 8.41 19.09
C CYS A 66 12.44 7.64 20.35
N LEU A 67 13.39 7.08 21.09
CA LEU A 67 13.16 6.38 22.34
C LEU A 67 13.15 7.38 23.50
N MET A 68 12.04 7.45 24.21
CA MET A 68 11.92 8.23 25.42
C MET A 68 12.57 7.48 26.58
N ILE A 69 13.63 8.05 27.16
CA ILE A 69 14.36 7.44 28.28
C ILE A 69 13.88 8.05 29.60
N ARG A 70 13.54 7.20 30.56
CA ARG A 70 13.18 7.56 31.95
C ARG A 70 13.88 6.57 32.88
N ASP A 71 14.53 7.10 33.92
CA ASP A 71 15.28 6.30 34.90
C ASP A 71 16.31 5.35 34.25
N GLY A 72 16.91 5.79 33.14
CA GLY A 72 17.89 5.03 32.39
C GLY A 72 17.33 3.98 31.43
N GLU A 73 16.01 3.84 31.33
CA GLU A 73 15.35 2.82 30.49
C GLU A 73 14.34 3.42 29.49
N PRO A 74 14.12 2.81 28.32
CA PRO A 74 13.08 3.25 27.40
C PRO A 74 11.66 2.95 27.90
N LEU A 75 10.72 3.85 27.60
CA LEU A 75 9.31 3.61 27.90
C LEU A 75 8.75 2.46 27.04
N THR A 76 8.33 1.38 27.70
CA THR A 76 7.75 0.20 27.06
C THR A 76 6.48 -0.26 27.79
N ASP A 77 5.60 -0.99 27.10
CA ASP A 77 4.55 -1.75 27.78
C ASP A 77 5.10 -3.04 28.41
N LYS A 78 4.23 -3.78 29.10
CA LYS A 78 4.55 -5.05 29.77
C LYS A 78 5.15 -6.11 28.82
N SER A 79 4.78 -6.06 27.55
CA SER A 79 5.26 -6.96 26.49
C SER A 79 6.56 -6.48 25.83
N GLY A 80 7.17 -5.40 26.33
CA GLY A 80 8.36 -4.77 25.76
C GLY A 80 8.10 -3.95 24.50
N THR A 81 6.85 -3.60 24.21
CA THR A 81 6.53 -2.75 23.04
C THR A 81 6.90 -1.30 23.34
N PRO A 82 7.77 -0.66 22.55
CA PRO A 82 8.15 0.74 22.74
C PRO A 82 6.97 1.71 22.57
N TYR A 83 6.90 2.69 23.48
CA TYR A 83 6.16 3.93 23.29
C TYR A 83 7.18 5.03 22.96
N VAL A 84 7.22 5.40 21.68
CA VAL A 84 8.26 6.25 21.12
C VAL A 84 7.84 7.71 21.11
N GLY A 85 8.78 8.59 21.42
CA GLY A 85 8.61 10.01 21.11
C GLY A 85 8.66 10.26 19.62
N PHE A 86 8.19 11.42 19.17
CA PHE A 86 8.11 11.72 17.75
C PHE A 86 8.28 13.21 17.45
N GLU A 87 8.87 13.49 16.29
CA GLU A 87 8.85 14.79 15.60
C GLU A 87 7.96 14.68 14.36
N VAL A 88 7.03 15.60 14.16
CA VAL A 88 6.15 15.61 12.98
C VAL A 88 6.87 16.23 11.79
N VAL A 89 6.95 15.48 10.68
CA VAL A 89 7.50 15.93 9.40
C VAL A 89 6.39 16.46 8.48
N VAL A 90 5.30 15.71 8.34
CA VAL A 90 4.14 16.08 7.53
C VAL A 90 2.86 15.75 8.30
N ASP A 91 2.01 16.75 8.51
CA ASP A 91 0.62 16.57 8.96
C ASP A 91 -0.30 16.63 7.73
N PRO A 92 -0.98 15.52 7.35
CA PRO A 92 -1.81 15.49 6.15
C PRO A 92 -2.96 16.50 6.17
N ARG A 93 -3.41 16.94 7.36
CA ARG A 93 -4.49 17.93 7.48
C ARG A 93 -4.08 19.34 7.04
N ARG A 94 -2.77 19.62 7.01
CA ARG A 94 -2.20 20.92 6.66
C ARG A 94 -1.26 20.85 5.46
N ALA A 95 -1.01 19.65 4.95
CA ALA A 95 -0.10 19.43 3.85
C ALA A 95 -0.60 20.10 2.58
N THR A 96 0.33 20.71 1.87
CA THR A 96 0.16 21.19 0.49
C THR A 96 1.19 20.49 -0.38
N ARG A 97 1.25 20.82 -1.68
CA ARG A 97 2.22 20.26 -2.63
C ARG A 97 3.67 20.35 -2.15
N SER A 98 4.04 21.40 -1.40
CA SER A 98 5.40 21.55 -0.86
C SER A 98 5.80 20.46 0.14
N ALA A 99 4.81 19.76 0.73
CA ALA A 99 5.05 18.62 1.60
C ALA A 99 5.70 17.43 0.87
N ILE A 100 5.53 17.32 -0.46
CA ILE A 100 6.16 16.28 -1.28
C ILE A 100 7.69 16.37 -1.14
N ASP A 101 8.25 17.55 -1.39
CA ASP A 101 9.70 17.74 -1.40
C ASP A 101 10.26 17.74 0.02
N LEU A 102 9.53 18.28 1.01
CA LEU A 102 9.89 18.19 2.41
C LEU A 102 10.02 16.72 2.85
N PHE A 103 9.03 15.89 2.54
CA PHE A 103 9.06 14.46 2.85
C PHE A 103 10.25 13.76 2.20
N LYS A 104 10.42 13.91 0.87
CA LYS A 104 11.50 13.27 0.10
C LYS A 104 12.89 13.65 0.62
N ARG A 105 13.13 14.95 0.85
CA ARG A 105 14.40 15.43 1.42
C ARG A 105 14.66 14.87 2.81
N THR A 106 13.62 14.78 3.64
CA THR A 106 13.75 14.26 5.02
C THR A 106 14.06 12.76 5.00
N VAL A 107 13.38 11.97 4.17
CA VAL A 107 13.67 10.54 3.99
C VAL A 107 15.12 10.33 3.56
N ALA A 108 15.57 11.02 2.50
CA ALA A 108 16.95 10.90 2.00
C ALA A 108 18.00 11.30 3.06
N LYS A 109 17.73 12.36 3.81
CA LYS A 109 18.59 12.79 4.93
C LYS A 109 18.66 11.72 6.02
N ARG A 110 17.53 11.09 6.38
CA ARG A 110 17.51 10.05 7.43
C ARG A 110 18.21 8.76 6.98
N GLN A 111 18.06 8.34 5.71
CA GLN A 111 18.69 7.13 5.18
C GLN A 111 20.23 7.16 5.23
N SER A 112 20.84 8.35 5.08
CA SER A 112 22.30 8.52 5.12
C SER A 112 22.86 8.81 6.52
N LEU A 113 22.00 9.12 7.49
CA LEU A 113 22.42 9.55 8.82
C LEU A 113 22.76 8.35 9.72
N LYS A 114 23.89 8.45 10.43
CA LYS A 114 24.22 7.57 11.55
C LYS A 114 24.23 8.34 12.86
N VAL A 115 23.87 7.68 13.94
CA VAL A 115 23.74 8.22 15.30
C VAL A 115 24.31 7.23 16.31
N GLU A 116 24.60 7.69 17.52
CA GLU A 116 25.05 6.83 18.61
C GLU A 116 23.91 5.99 19.20
N ASN A 117 22.75 6.63 19.39
CA ASN A 117 21.55 6.02 19.93
C ASN A 117 20.29 6.69 19.34
N HIS A 118 19.13 6.12 19.61
CA HIS A 118 17.83 6.64 19.16
C HIS A 118 17.13 7.47 20.22
N HIS A 119 17.83 8.03 21.21
CA HIS A 119 17.19 8.75 22.31
C HIS A 119 16.48 10.01 21.83
N CYS A 120 15.38 10.35 22.49
CA CYS A 120 14.70 11.61 22.24
C CYS A 120 15.50 12.79 22.77
N SER A 121 15.40 13.94 22.08
CA SER A 121 15.83 15.22 22.66
C SER A 121 14.92 15.61 23.83
N SER A 122 15.44 16.46 24.72
CA SER A 122 14.70 16.96 25.89
C SER A 122 13.42 17.76 25.56
N ARG A 123 13.22 18.14 24.28
CA ARG A 123 12.05 18.89 23.82
C ARG A 123 10.83 17.98 23.58
N VAL A 124 11.04 16.67 23.41
CA VAL A 124 9.96 15.72 23.15
C VAL A 124 9.26 15.40 24.46
N LYS A 125 7.93 15.59 24.49
CA LYS A 125 7.09 15.33 25.68
C LYS A 125 6.07 14.23 25.47
N ASN A 126 5.72 13.94 24.22
CA ASN A 126 4.66 13.00 23.87
C ASN A 126 5.23 11.70 23.33
N VAL A 127 4.52 10.60 23.55
CA VAL A 127 4.84 9.27 23.06
C VAL A 127 3.64 8.60 22.38
N ILE A 128 3.90 7.77 21.38
CA ILE A 128 2.91 6.96 20.67
C ILE A 128 3.38 5.50 20.63
N SER A 129 2.44 4.56 20.60
CA SER A 129 2.78 3.14 20.39
C SER A 129 3.45 2.96 19.03
N VAL A 130 4.63 2.35 19.00
CA VAL A 130 5.33 2.07 17.74
C VAL A 130 4.53 1.15 16.80
N ARG A 131 3.56 0.38 17.32
CA ARG A 131 2.68 -0.48 16.51
C ARG A 131 1.79 0.32 15.54
N ASN A 132 1.62 1.61 15.81
CA ASN A 132 0.88 2.54 14.96
C ASN A 132 1.78 3.24 13.94
N LEU A 133 3.07 2.93 13.89
CA LEU A 133 4.04 3.54 12.99
C LEU A 133 4.50 2.51 11.96
N TYR A 134 4.53 2.89 10.69
CA TYR A 134 5.00 2.03 9.60
C TYR A 134 6.09 2.73 8.79
N ALA A 135 7.14 2.01 8.41
CA ALA A 135 8.21 2.55 7.57
C ALA A 135 7.77 2.59 6.10
N LEU A 136 6.98 3.61 5.74
CA LEU A 136 6.42 3.78 4.40
C LEU A 136 7.12 4.97 3.73
N GLU A 137 7.88 4.71 2.67
CA GLU A 137 8.66 5.73 1.96
C GLU A 137 7.85 6.44 0.85
N LYS A 138 6.53 6.39 0.92
CA LYS A 138 5.63 7.00 -0.07
C LYS A 138 5.27 8.42 0.36
N ALA A 139 5.71 9.39 -0.43
CA ALA A 139 5.35 10.79 -0.24
C ALA A 139 3.84 11.01 -0.49
N PRO A 140 3.25 12.07 0.09
CA PRO A 140 1.91 12.51 -0.27
C PRO A 140 1.76 12.72 -1.79
N PHE A 141 0.56 12.47 -2.31
CA PHE A 141 0.25 12.61 -3.72
C PHE A 141 -0.63 13.85 -3.97
N PHE A 142 -0.21 14.71 -4.89
CA PHE A 142 -1.00 15.82 -5.39
C PHE A 142 -0.92 15.87 -6.93
N ASP A 143 -2.08 15.97 -7.60
CA ASP A 143 -2.13 16.17 -9.05
C ASP A 143 -1.41 17.46 -9.45
N PRO A 144 -0.71 17.57 -10.58
CA PRO A 144 -0.15 18.83 -11.07
C PRO A 144 -1.20 19.96 -11.13
N PRO A 145 -0.81 21.24 -10.94
CA PRO A 145 -1.73 22.36 -11.09
C PRO A 145 -2.31 22.35 -12.50
N ARG A 146 -3.51 22.89 -12.67
CA ARG A 146 -4.11 22.99 -13.99
C ARG A 146 -3.32 23.94 -14.89
N SER A 147 -2.95 23.48 -16.08
CA SER A 147 -2.35 24.31 -17.11
C SER A 147 -3.32 24.45 -18.28
N GLY A 148 -3.88 25.64 -18.46
CA GLY A 148 -4.76 25.98 -19.58
C GLY A 148 -6.20 25.49 -19.47
N ARG A 149 -7.00 25.84 -20.48
CA ARG A 149 -8.40 25.42 -20.64
C ARG A 149 -8.49 24.29 -21.66
N GLY A 150 -8.30 23.05 -21.20
CA GLY A 150 -8.56 21.86 -22.02
C GLY A 150 -10.06 21.57 -22.11
N ARG A 151 -10.59 21.40 -23.32
CA ARG A 151 -11.90 20.78 -23.55
C ARG A 151 -11.73 19.26 -23.44
N GLY A 152 -12.66 18.57 -22.79
CA GLY A 152 -12.60 17.11 -22.65
C GLY A 152 -12.46 16.43 -24.02
N GLU A 153 -11.60 15.41 -24.12
CA GLU A 153 -11.50 14.57 -25.31
C GLU A 153 -12.83 13.90 -25.63
N ARG A 154 -13.06 13.55 -26.91
CA ARG A 154 -14.24 12.75 -27.28
C ARG A 154 -14.13 11.37 -26.63
N GLY A 155 -15.10 11.02 -25.78
CA GLY A 155 -15.24 9.67 -25.25
C GLY A 155 -15.63 8.67 -26.34
N VAL A 156 -15.35 7.39 -26.11
CA VAL A 156 -15.72 6.29 -27.01
C VAL A 156 -17.18 5.84 -26.87
N SER A 157 -17.83 6.25 -25.78
CA SER A 157 -19.24 5.99 -25.45
C SER A 157 -19.87 7.22 -24.80
N GLU A 158 -21.18 7.16 -24.53
CA GLU A 158 -21.87 8.19 -23.74
C GLU A 158 -21.34 8.27 -22.30
N LEU A 159 -21.09 7.13 -21.64
CA LEU A 159 -20.61 7.09 -20.25
C LEU A 159 -19.18 7.63 -20.16
N ASP A 160 -18.28 7.18 -21.04
CA ASP A 160 -16.90 7.69 -21.12
C ASP A 160 -16.87 9.21 -21.36
N ARG A 161 -17.73 9.73 -22.25
CA ARG A 161 -17.85 11.17 -22.49
C ARG A 161 -18.20 11.92 -21.20
N ILE A 162 -19.12 11.40 -20.39
CA ILE A 162 -19.50 12.03 -19.11
C ILE A 162 -18.35 11.94 -18.10
N VAL A 163 -17.68 10.79 -18.00
CA VAL A 163 -16.50 10.61 -17.12
C VAL A 163 -15.40 11.61 -17.47
N ARG A 164 -15.07 11.76 -18.76
CA ARG A 164 -14.08 12.75 -19.22
C ARG A 164 -14.51 14.19 -18.92
N SER A 165 -15.79 14.51 -19.06
CA SER A 165 -16.32 15.83 -18.69
C SER A 165 -16.17 16.10 -17.19
N PHE A 166 -16.45 15.11 -16.32
CA PHE A 166 -16.19 15.23 -14.88
C PHE A 166 -14.71 15.48 -14.59
N HIS A 167 -13.82 14.69 -15.19
CA HIS A 167 -12.38 14.87 -15.00
C HIS A 167 -11.86 16.24 -15.49
N ALA A 168 -12.50 16.83 -16.50
CA ALA A 168 -12.17 18.16 -16.99
C ALA A 168 -12.81 19.30 -16.17
N SER A 169 -13.73 19.01 -15.24
CA SER A 169 -14.43 20.03 -14.45
C SER A 169 -13.61 20.54 -13.26
N SER A 170 -14.03 21.65 -12.67
CA SER A 170 -13.48 22.13 -11.40
C SER A 170 -13.90 21.24 -10.23
N ASP A 171 -15.07 20.56 -10.31
CA ASP A 171 -15.54 19.68 -9.25
C ASP A 171 -14.55 18.54 -8.99
N CYS A 172 -13.96 17.94 -10.04
CA CYS A 172 -12.91 16.94 -9.87
C CYS A 172 -11.64 17.54 -9.25
N GLU A 173 -11.22 18.72 -9.72
CA GLU A 173 -10.00 19.39 -9.26
C GLU A 173 -10.02 19.62 -7.73
N ASP A 174 -11.17 20.04 -7.20
CA ASP A 174 -11.38 20.30 -5.77
C ASP A 174 -11.20 19.06 -4.89
N VAL A 175 -11.42 17.85 -5.42
CA VAL A 175 -11.22 16.57 -4.69
C VAL A 175 -9.80 16.46 -4.16
N ASN A 176 -8.81 16.93 -4.92
CA ASN A 176 -7.39 16.75 -4.62
C ASN A 176 -6.76 17.96 -3.91
N ALA A 177 -7.54 18.99 -3.60
CA ALA A 177 -7.08 20.21 -2.93
C ALA A 177 -6.55 19.95 -1.52
N ARG A 178 -7.05 18.91 -0.84
CA ARG A 178 -6.59 18.43 0.47
C ARG A 178 -6.22 16.95 0.39
N LEU A 179 -5.40 16.46 1.32
CA LEU A 179 -5.03 15.04 1.37
C LEU A 179 -6.09 14.18 2.06
N THR A 180 -6.79 14.74 3.04
CA THR A 180 -7.66 13.98 3.93
C THR A 180 -9.09 13.88 3.39
N GLN A 181 -9.78 12.77 3.67
CA GLN A 181 -11.20 12.58 3.32
C GLN A 181 -11.48 12.69 1.81
N ARG A 182 -10.50 12.27 0.99
CA ARG A 182 -10.57 12.38 -0.48
C ARG A 182 -11.66 11.51 -1.08
N ARG A 183 -11.99 10.39 -0.43
CA ARG A 183 -13.07 9.50 -0.87
C ARG A 183 -14.44 10.19 -0.76
N GLU A 184 -14.71 10.81 0.39
CA GLU A 184 -15.94 11.56 0.63
C GLU A 184 -15.96 12.85 -0.22
N ALA A 185 -14.80 13.47 -0.46
CA ALA A 185 -14.69 14.60 -1.37
C ALA A 185 -15.03 14.21 -2.82
N LEU A 186 -14.54 13.07 -3.31
CA LEU A 186 -14.85 12.56 -4.65
C LEU A 186 -16.36 12.29 -4.81
N GLU A 187 -16.99 11.73 -3.79
CA GLU A 187 -18.43 11.49 -3.81
C GLU A 187 -19.23 12.79 -3.89
N ARG A 188 -18.88 13.78 -3.06
CA ARG A 188 -19.50 15.12 -3.10
C ARG A 188 -19.28 15.81 -4.44
N ALA A 189 -18.08 15.73 -5.00
CA ALA A 189 -17.75 16.31 -6.29
C ALA A 189 -18.59 15.71 -7.42
N TRP A 190 -18.72 14.39 -7.47
CA TRP A 190 -19.59 13.73 -8.43
C TRP A 190 -21.06 14.14 -8.26
N ASN A 191 -21.57 14.20 -7.02
CA ASN A 191 -22.95 14.60 -6.77
C ASN A 191 -23.20 16.07 -7.20
N ALA A 192 -22.26 16.97 -6.92
CA ALA A 192 -22.32 18.36 -7.36
C ALA A 192 -22.27 18.49 -8.89
N PHE A 193 -21.38 17.73 -9.54
CA PHE A 193 -21.27 17.68 -11.00
C PHE A 193 -22.58 17.21 -11.65
N ILE A 194 -23.15 16.11 -11.16
CA ILE A 194 -24.44 15.56 -11.64
C ILE A 194 -25.57 16.59 -11.49
N GLY A 195 -25.61 17.31 -10.36
CA GLY A 195 -26.62 18.34 -10.12
C GLY A 195 -26.50 19.56 -11.05
N LYS A 196 -25.29 19.88 -11.52
CA LYS A 196 -25.03 21.00 -12.44
C LYS A 196 -25.16 20.64 -13.92
N HIS A 197 -25.00 19.35 -14.25
CA HIS A 197 -24.82 18.89 -15.63
C HIS A 197 -25.91 17.91 -16.09
N SER A 198 -27.17 18.21 -15.79
CA SER A 198 -28.32 17.40 -16.21
C SER A 198 -28.50 17.36 -17.74
N GLU A 199 -27.91 18.31 -18.47
CA GLU A 199 -27.88 18.33 -19.92
C GLU A 199 -27.03 17.21 -20.54
N LEU A 200 -26.13 16.58 -19.77
CA LEU A 200 -25.23 15.54 -20.29
C LEU A 200 -25.90 14.16 -20.40
N GLY A 201 -27.06 13.95 -19.78
CA GLY A 201 -27.81 12.70 -19.84
C GLY A 201 -28.85 12.56 -18.73
N SER A 202 -29.62 11.47 -18.77
CA SER A 202 -30.58 11.15 -17.70
C SER A 202 -29.87 10.92 -16.35
N LEU A 203 -30.59 11.04 -15.23
CA LEU A 203 -30.06 10.71 -13.90
C LEU A 203 -29.46 9.29 -13.84
N THR A 204 -30.08 8.33 -14.52
CA THR A 204 -29.57 6.96 -14.62
C THR A 204 -28.24 6.91 -15.40
N THR A 205 -28.14 7.62 -16.52
CA THR A 205 -26.91 7.69 -17.32
C THR A 205 -25.77 8.34 -16.52
N LEU A 206 -26.06 9.45 -15.84
CA LEU A 206 -25.11 10.17 -14.98
C LEU A 206 -24.63 9.29 -13.80
N ALA A 207 -25.54 8.56 -13.15
CA ALA A 207 -25.19 7.61 -12.09
C ALA A 207 -24.32 6.46 -12.60
N ARG A 208 -24.60 5.93 -13.81
CA ARG A 208 -23.77 4.91 -14.45
C ARG A 208 -22.37 5.45 -14.79
N ALA A 209 -22.24 6.68 -15.27
CA ALA A 209 -20.94 7.29 -15.52
C ALA A 209 -20.11 7.43 -14.22
N LYS A 210 -20.73 7.88 -13.13
CA LYS A 210 -20.10 7.89 -11.80
C LYS A 210 -19.62 6.48 -11.40
N HIS A 211 -20.50 5.48 -11.49
CA HIS A 211 -20.15 4.10 -11.15
C HIS A 211 -19.00 3.53 -12.01
N LEU A 212 -18.99 3.84 -13.31
CA LEU A 212 -17.91 3.48 -14.22
C LEU A 212 -16.57 4.10 -13.78
N ASP A 213 -16.54 5.39 -13.44
CA ASP A 213 -15.31 6.05 -12.95
C ASP A 213 -14.77 5.37 -11.68
N TYR A 214 -15.62 5.09 -10.70
CA TYR A 214 -15.22 4.41 -9.47
C TYR A 214 -14.66 2.99 -9.72
N ALA A 215 -15.30 2.22 -10.61
CA ALA A 215 -14.82 0.90 -11.00
C ALA A 215 -13.47 0.99 -11.74
N MET A 216 -13.34 1.94 -12.66
CA MET A 216 -12.12 2.18 -13.43
C MET A 216 -10.94 2.62 -12.55
N ARG A 217 -11.16 3.51 -11.59
CA ARG A 217 -10.15 3.89 -10.59
C ARG A 217 -9.62 2.66 -9.86
N THR A 218 -10.53 1.81 -9.37
CA THR A 218 -10.16 0.59 -8.64
C THR A 218 -9.41 -0.39 -9.54
N ALA A 219 -9.93 -0.66 -10.74
CA ALA A 219 -9.29 -1.56 -11.70
C ALA A 219 -7.89 -1.08 -12.10
N LEU A 220 -7.69 0.21 -12.38
CA LEU A 220 -6.39 0.74 -12.79
C LEU A 220 -5.32 0.65 -11.70
N TYR A 221 -5.69 0.94 -10.44
CA TYR A 221 -4.74 0.92 -9.34
C TYR A 221 -4.49 -0.49 -8.78
N GLU A 222 -5.51 -1.35 -8.74
CA GLU A 222 -5.35 -2.74 -8.29
C GLU A 222 -4.77 -3.64 -9.39
N GLY A 223 -5.07 -3.38 -10.66
CA GLY A 223 -4.53 -4.10 -11.83
C GLY A 223 -3.12 -3.68 -12.24
N HIS A 224 -2.33 -3.21 -11.26
CA HIS A 224 -0.93 -2.81 -11.38
C HIS A 224 -0.61 -1.86 -12.53
N ILE A 225 -0.56 -0.56 -12.22
CA ILE A 225 -0.11 0.51 -13.14
C ILE A 225 1.21 0.15 -13.86
N GLY A 226 2.12 -0.56 -13.19
CA GLY A 226 3.39 -1.03 -13.78
C GLY A 226 3.21 -1.82 -15.07
N ARG A 227 2.23 -2.73 -15.15
CA ARG A 227 1.97 -3.59 -16.31
C ARG A 227 1.51 -2.85 -17.56
N GLY A 228 1.13 -1.58 -17.42
CA GLY A 228 0.70 -0.74 -18.52
C GLY A 228 -0.43 -1.39 -19.32
N CYS A 229 -0.26 -1.34 -20.64
CA CYS A 229 -1.24 -1.78 -21.61
C CYS A 229 -0.91 -3.18 -22.15
N SER A 230 -0.20 -4.00 -21.38
CA SER A 230 -0.05 -5.42 -21.68
C SER A 230 -1.41 -6.13 -21.67
N ALA A 231 -1.58 -7.16 -22.50
CA ALA A 231 -2.83 -7.91 -22.52
C ALA A 231 -3.11 -8.59 -21.17
N TYR A 232 -2.06 -9.10 -20.50
CA TYR A 232 -2.18 -9.68 -19.16
C TYR A 232 -2.70 -8.64 -18.15
N GLY A 233 -2.11 -7.44 -18.11
CA GLY A 233 -2.57 -6.36 -17.21
C GLY A 233 -3.98 -5.87 -17.54
N ALA A 234 -4.35 -5.82 -18.82
CA ALA A 234 -5.73 -5.50 -19.22
C ALA A 234 -6.72 -6.60 -18.79
N CYS A 235 -6.32 -7.88 -18.85
CA CYS A 235 -7.16 -8.99 -18.37
C CYS A 235 -7.33 -8.94 -16.85
N GLU A 236 -6.28 -8.64 -16.07
CA GLU A 236 -6.41 -8.39 -14.62
C GLU A 236 -7.40 -7.25 -14.33
N ARG A 237 -7.34 -6.15 -15.07
CA ARG A 237 -8.32 -5.05 -14.92
C ARG A 237 -9.75 -5.50 -15.21
N ASN A 238 -9.98 -6.26 -16.28
CA ASN A 238 -11.29 -6.80 -16.59
C ASN A 238 -11.79 -7.77 -15.50
N ILE A 239 -10.91 -8.57 -14.90
CA ILE A 239 -11.23 -9.45 -13.76
C ILE A 239 -11.62 -8.62 -12.54
N ILE A 240 -10.92 -7.53 -12.24
CA ILE A 240 -11.27 -6.64 -11.13
C ILE A 240 -12.65 -6.01 -11.35
N VAL A 241 -12.94 -5.53 -12.56
CA VAL A 241 -14.27 -4.99 -12.92
C VAL A 241 -15.35 -6.08 -12.79
N LEU A 242 -15.08 -7.32 -13.21
CA LEU A 242 -16.00 -8.44 -13.05
C LEU A 242 -16.25 -8.79 -11.58
N SER A 243 -15.21 -8.77 -10.74
CA SER A 243 -15.35 -8.93 -9.29
C SER A 243 -16.24 -7.84 -8.68
N ILE A 244 -16.02 -6.56 -9.07
CA ILE A 244 -16.87 -5.44 -8.63
C ILE A 244 -18.33 -5.70 -9.02
N ARG A 245 -18.57 -6.02 -10.30
CA ARG A 245 -19.90 -6.33 -10.82
C ARG A 245 -20.59 -7.42 -10.00
N ASN A 246 -19.93 -8.55 -9.81
CA ASN A 246 -20.53 -9.72 -9.17
C ASN A 246 -20.73 -9.56 -7.66
N ARG A 247 -19.88 -8.78 -6.99
CA ARG A 247 -20.09 -8.39 -5.60
C ARG A 247 -21.32 -7.48 -5.47
N ALA A 248 -21.48 -6.49 -6.35
CA ALA A 248 -22.60 -5.56 -6.30
C ALA A 248 -23.94 -6.16 -6.75
N VAL A 249 -23.97 -6.95 -7.83
CA VAL A 249 -25.21 -7.53 -8.36
C VAL A 249 -25.55 -8.86 -7.68
N GLY A 250 -24.55 -9.70 -7.42
CA GLY A 250 -24.76 -11.09 -7.02
C GLY A 250 -24.62 -11.37 -5.52
N GLN A 251 -24.09 -10.43 -4.72
CA GLN A 251 -23.89 -10.64 -3.27
C GLN A 251 -23.78 -9.32 -2.50
N CYS A 252 -24.74 -8.41 -2.73
CA CYS A 252 -24.73 -7.16 -1.99
C CYS A 252 -25.34 -7.34 -0.59
N TYR A 253 -24.49 -7.28 0.45
CA TYR A 253 -24.91 -7.30 1.86
C TYR A 253 -24.18 -6.24 2.67
N SER A 254 -24.84 -5.80 3.76
CA SER A 254 -24.27 -4.87 4.73
C SER A 254 -22.89 -5.35 5.22
N GLY A 255 -21.91 -4.45 5.22
CA GLY A 255 -20.52 -4.74 5.63
C GLY A 255 -19.58 -5.26 4.53
N ARG A 256 -20.08 -5.54 3.31
CA ARG A 256 -19.25 -5.92 2.14
C ARG A 256 -19.01 -4.77 1.15
N GLY A 257 -19.29 -3.54 1.57
CA GLY A 257 -18.99 -2.34 0.82
C GLY A 257 -20.12 -1.83 -0.08
N CYS A 258 -21.31 -2.44 -0.09
CA CYS A 258 -22.43 -1.97 -0.91
C CYS A 258 -23.67 -1.69 -0.05
N ASP A 259 -24.51 -0.76 -0.50
CA ASP A 259 -25.78 -0.43 0.18
C ASP A 259 -27.02 -1.00 -0.53
N PHE A 260 -26.93 -1.26 -1.83
CA PHE A 260 -28.02 -1.81 -2.64
C PHE A 260 -27.48 -2.65 -3.81
N PRO A 261 -28.27 -3.59 -4.37
CA PRO A 261 -27.88 -4.34 -5.56
C PRO A 261 -27.52 -3.40 -6.72
N GLY A 262 -26.30 -3.54 -7.25
CA GLY A 262 -25.77 -2.65 -8.30
C GLY A 262 -25.03 -1.40 -7.82
N ASP A 263 -24.79 -1.25 -6.51
CA ASP A 263 -23.94 -0.20 -5.93
C ASP A 263 -22.44 -0.42 -6.26
N PHE A 264 -22.06 -0.16 -7.51
CA PHE A 264 -20.68 -0.27 -7.96
C PHE A 264 -19.76 0.77 -7.32
N GLN A 265 -20.28 1.96 -6.99
CA GLN A 265 -19.51 2.98 -6.25
C GLN A 265 -19.05 2.41 -4.90
N GLY A 266 -19.99 1.90 -4.10
CA GLY A 266 -19.70 1.33 -2.81
C GLY A 266 -18.73 0.16 -2.92
N VAL A 267 -19.05 -0.84 -3.74
CA VAL A 267 -18.20 -2.04 -3.89
C VAL A 267 -16.79 -1.70 -4.34
N SER A 268 -16.61 -0.63 -5.12
CA SER A 268 -15.29 -0.18 -5.58
C SER A 268 -14.51 0.59 -4.51
N SER A 269 -15.17 1.43 -3.70
CA SER A 269 -14.47 2.44 -2.88
C SER A 269 -14.64 2.35 -1.38
N LYS A 270 -15.57 1.56 -0.84
CA LYS A 270 -15.63 1.37 0.61
C LYS A 270 -14.44 0.54 1.08
N PRO A 271 -13.71 0.95 2.13
CA PRO A 271 -12.65 0.14 2.71
C PRO A 271 -13.17 -1.26 3.03
N SER A 272 -12.55 -2.26 2.41
CA SER A 272 -12.86 -3.66 2.63
C SER A 272 -11.57 -4.46 2.41
N GLN A 273 -11.62 -5.76 2.70
CA GLN A 273 -10.50 -6.66 2.37
C GLN A 273 -10.08 -6.58 0.89
N TYR A 274 -10.97 -6.14 0.01
CA TYR A 274 -10.82 -6.20 -1.45
C TYR A 274 -10.60 -4.84 -2.11
N ASN A 275 -10.65 -3.74 -1.34
CA ASN A 275 -10.57 -2.40 -1.92
C ASN A 275 -9.45 -1.61 -1.24
N ILE A 276 -8.57 -1.04 -2.05
CA ILE A 276 -7.39 -0.25 -1.62
C ILE A 276 -7.71 1.20 -1.17
N TRP A 277 -8.97 1.53 -0.91
CA TRP A 277 -9.45 2.90 -0.68
C TRP A 277 -9.41 3.35 0.78
N ASP A 278 -8.51 2.81 1.60
CA ASP A 278 -8.34 3.31 2.96
C ASP A 278 -7.79 4.76 2.97
N GLU A 279 -8.05 5.47 4.08
CA GLU A 279 -7.72 6.89 4.22
C GLU A 279 -6.27 7.20 3.86
N TYR A 280 -5.30 6.41 4.34
CA TYR A 280 -3.89 6.65 4.05
C TYR A 280 -3.54 6.39 2.57
N LEU A 281 -4.06 5.32 1.98
CA LEU A 281 -3.78 5.01 0.57
C LEU A 281 -4.31 6.10 -0.38
N THR A 282 -5.43 6.76 -0.07
CA THR A 282 -5.92 7.90 -0.86
C THR A 282 -5.03 9.15 -0.74
N GLN A 283 -4.24 9.28 0.32
CA GLN A 283 -3.31 10.40 0.52
C GLN A 283 -2.03 10.25 -0.30
N ILE A 284 -1.56 9.01 -0.53
CA ILE A 284 -0.27 8.72 -1.16
C ILE A 284 -0.37 8.17 -2.59
N SER A 285 -1.59 7.98 -3.10
CA SER A 285 -1.85 7.52 -4.46
C SER A 285 -2.72 8.52 -5.22
N GLY A 286 -2.79 8.36 -6.54
CA GLY A 286 -3.72 9.10 -7.37
C GLY A 286 -5.09 8.43 -7.50
N LEU A 287 -5.53 7.60 -6.55
CA LEU A 287 -6.85 6.93 -6.61
C LEU A 287 -7.98 7.93 -6.90
N THR A 288 -7.92 9.10 -6.27
CA THR A 288 -8.90 10.19 -6.44
C THR A 288 -8.46 11.26 -7.43
N SER A 289 -7.34 11.05 -8.14
CA SER A 289 -6.81 12.03 -9.10
C SER A 289 -7.77 12.29 -10.26
N CYS A 290 -7.65 13.45 -10.88
CA CYS A 290 -8.30 13.77 -12.13
C CYS A 290 -7.48 13.27 -13.33
N TYR A 291 -7.12 11.98 -13.34
CA TYR A 291 -6.16 11.41 -14.29
C TYR A 291 -6.53 11.52 -15.77
N LEU A 292 -7.80 11.71 -16.13
CA LEU A 292 -8.25 11.98 -17.52
C LEU A 292 -8.26 13.46 -17.92
N ARG A 293 -7.71 14.35 -17.10
CA ARG A 293 -7.53 15.76 -17.46
C ARG A 293 -6.73 15.88 -18.77
N PRO A 294 -7.22 16.61 -19.79
CA PRO A 294 -6.52 16.75 -21.06
C PRO A 294 -5.14 17.39 -20.94
N ASP A 295 -4.96 18.33 -20.00
CA ASP A 295 -3.68 19.01 -19.80
C ASP A 295 -2.60 18.13 -19.16
N LEU A 296 -2.97 16.96 -18.64
CA LEU A 296 -2.03 15.97 -18.10
C LEU A 296 -1.47 15.02 -19.16
N ALA A 297 -1.97 15.04 -20.40
CA ALA A 297 -1.56 14.11 -21.45
C ALA A 297 -0.07 14.21 -21.82
N GLY A 298 0.58 15.35 -21.56
CA GLY A 298 2.02 15.53 -21.75
C GLY A 298 2.89 14.93 -20.63
N ASN A 299 2.31 14.49 -19.52
CA ASN A 299 3.03 13.88 -18.42
C ASN A 299 3.04 12.34 -18.57
N ASP A 300 4.21 11.72 -18.60
CA ASP A 300 4.36 10.26 -18.86
C ASP A 300 3.51 9.38 -17.93
N TYR A 301 3.38 9.73 -16.65
CA TYR A 301 2.56 8.97 -15.71
C TYR A 301 1.08 9.04 -16.10
N TYR A 302 0.55 10.24 -16.35
CA TYR A 302 -0.86 10.41 -16.71
C TYR A 302 -1.17 9.94 -18.12
N ALA A 303 -0.27 10.14 -19.09
CA ALA A 303 -0.42 9.59 -20.44
C ALA A 303 -0.56 8.05 -20.40
N LYS A 304 0.24 7.38 -19.57
CA LYS A 304 0.13 5.94 -19.35
C LYS A 304 -1.21 5.57 -18.69
N MET A 305 -1.63 6.30 -17.66
CA MET A 305 -2.93 6.09 -17.00
C MET A 305 -4.11 6.25 -17.97
N GLN A 306 -4.09 7.30 -18.79
CA GLN A 306 -5.10 7.59 -19.81
C GLN A 306 -5.13 6.51 -20.90
N ALA A 307 -3.97 6.00 -21.32
CA ALA A 307 -3.89 4.92 -22.29
C ALA A 307 -4.42 3.59 -21.73
N MET A 308 -4.12 3.26 -20.47
CA MET A 308 -4.69 2.08 -19.81
C MET A 308 -6.20 2.21 -19.62
N TYR A 309 -6.69 3.40 -19.25
CA TYR A 309 -8.12 3.69 -19.17
C TYR A 309 -8.79 3.44 -20.53
N ALA A 310 -8.26 4.05 -21.60
CA ALA A 310 -8.81 3.93 -22.95
C ALA A 310 -8.83 2.48 -23.47
N GLN A 311 -7.84 1.66 -23.09
CA GLN A 311 -7.81 0.23 -23.43
C GLN A 311 -8.90 -0.57 -22.70
N THR A 312 -9.26 -0.16 -21.49
CA THR A 312 -10.07 -0.96 -20.56
C THR A 312 -11.55 -0.55 -20.58
N VAL A 313 -11.84 0.74 -20.81
CA VAL A 313 -13.21 1.29 -20.69
C VAL A 313 -14.26 0.58 -21.56
N PRO A 314 -13.98 0.15 -22.83
CA PRO A 314 -15.00 -0.53 -23.63
C PRO A 314 -15.46 -1.85 -23.02
N ASP A 315 -14.53 -2.64 -22.49
CA ASP A 315 -14.86 -3.90 -21.81
C ASP A 315 -15.50 -3.65 -20.45
N ALA A 316 -15.02 -2.66 -19.71
CA ALA A 316 -15.56 -2.34 -18.38
C ALA A 316 -17.05 -1.97 -18.44
N GLU A 317 -17.47 -1.17 -19.41
CA GLU A 317 -18.88 -0.83 -19.61
C GLU A 317 -19.74 -2.07 -19.88
N ARG A 318 -19.26 -2.96 -20.75
CA ARG A 318 -19.94 -4.20 -21.12
C ARG A 318 -19.98 -5.20 -19.96
N ILE A 319 -18.93 -5.27 -19.14
CA ILE A 319 -18.94 -6.09 -17.92
C ILE A 319 -19.98 -5.54 -16.93
N LEU A 320 -19.97 -4.24 -16.65
CA LEU A 320 -20.83 -3.64 -15.63
C LEU A 320 -22.31 -3.59 -16.04
N TYR A 321 -22.61 -3.28 -17.31
CA TYR A 321 -23.96 -2.96 -17.77
C TYR A 321 -24.47 -3.82 -18.94
N GLY A 322 -23.61 -4.65 -19.53
CA GLY A 322 -23.98 -5.57 -20.59
C GLY A 322 -24.65 -6.85 -20.07
N ASN A 323 -24.80 -7.81 -20.97
CA ASN A 323 -25.52 -9.06 -20.72
C ASN A 323 -24.57 -10.28 -20.67
N ASP A 324 -25.14 -11.48 -20.52
CA ASP A 324 -24.37 -12.72 -20.46
C ASP A 324 -23.66 -13.07 -21.78
N SER A 325 -24.07 -12.52 -22.93
CA SER A 325 -23.34 -12.62 -24.20
C SER A 325 -22.08 -11.78 -24.18
N ASP A 326 -22.14 -10.56 -23.64
CA ASP A 326 -20.96 -9.69 -23.49
C ASP A 326 -19.88 -10.35 -22.63
N LEU A 327 -20.27 -10.97 -21.51
CA LEU A 327 -19.33 -11.70 -20.66
C LEU A 327 -18.64 -12.86 -21.39
N ARG A 328 -19.35 -13.59 -22.26
CA ARG A 328 -18.77 -14.68 -23.04
C ARG A 328 -17.81 -14.17 -24.12
N GLU A 329 -18.08 -12.99 -24.69
CA GLU A 329 -17.20 -12.40 -25.70
C GLU A 329 -15.91 -11.86 -25.08
N ILE A 330 -16.01 -11.18 -23.93
CA ILE A 330 -14.87 -10.61 -23.22
C ILE A 330 -14.00 -11.71 -22.60
N PHE A 331 -14.63 -12.76 -22.08
CA PHE A 331 -13.97 -13.91 -21.46
C PHE A 331 -14.20 -15.21 -22.25
N PRO A 332 -13.59 -15.36 -23.44
CA PRO A 332 -13.89 -16.47 -24.34
C PRO A 332 -13.47 -17.81 -23.75
N GLY A 333 -14.34 -18.82 -23.88
CA GLY A 333 -14.08 -20.19 -23.42
C GLY A 333 -14.23 -20.40 -21.92
N ASN A 334 -14.56 -19.35 -21.14
CA ASN A 334 -14.90 -19.49 -19.73
C ASN A 334 -16.37 -19.90 -19.54
N SER A 335 -16.64 -20.74 -18.53
CA SER A 335 -18.02 -21.04 -18.12
C SER A 335 -18.69 -19.78 -17.57
N LEU A 336 -19.89 -19.47 -18.06
CA LEU A 336 -20.68 -18.34 -17.58
C LEU A 336 -21.03 -18.45 -16.10
N SER A 337 -21.26 -19.66 -15.57
CA SER A 337 -21.53 -19.84 -14.14
C SER A 337 -20.32 -19.44 -13.29
N ASN A 338 -19.13 -19.90 -13.68
CA ASN A 338 -17.88 -19.51 -13.04
C ASN A 338 -17.65 -17.99 -13.12
N LEU A 339 -17.91 -17.37 -14.28
CA LEU A 339 -17.77 -15.92 -14.45
C LEU A 339 -18.71 -15.14 -13.51
N LYS A 340 -19.95 -15.60 -13.30
CA LYS A 340 -20.94 -14.91 -12.43
C LYS A 340 -20.71 -15.16 -10.95
N GLU A 341 -20.08 -16.28 -10.59
CA GLU A 341 -19.72 -16.62 -9.21
C GLU A 341 -18.35 -16.08 -8.78
N MET A 342 -17.53 -15.60 -9.71
CA MET A 342 -16.21 -15.04 -9.42
C MET A 342 -16.37 -13.68 -8.74
N ARG A 343 -16.07 -13.64 -7.44
CA ARG A 343 -16.15 -12.42 -6.62
C ARG A 343 -14.80 -12.03 -6.02
N HIS A 344 -13.87 -12.98 -5.95
CA HIS A 344 -12.60 -12.82 -5.26
C HIS A 344 -11.45 -13.08 -6.23
N TYR A 345 -10.34 -12.41 -5.99
CA TYR A 345 -9.05 -12.76 -6.58
C TYR A 345 -7.99 -12.71 -5.51
N TYR A 346 -7.06 -13.65 -5.57
CA TYR A 346 -5.87 -13.71 -4.75
C TYR A 346 -4.70 -13.13 -5.53
N HIS A 347 -4.06 -12.10 -4.96
CA HIS A 347 -2.91 -11.46 -5.58
C HIS A 347 -1.64 -11.76 -4.78
N ALA A 348 -0.90 -12.80 -5.21
CA ALA A 348 0.20 -13.36 -4.42
C ALA A 348 1.35 -12.38 -4.12
N PRO A 349 1.77 -11.50 -5.06
CA PRO A 349 2.80 -10.50 -4.80
C PRO A 349 2.47 -9.54 -3.65
N ALA A 350 1.20 -9.20 -3.43
CA ALA A 350 0.77 -8.33 -2.33
C ALA A 350 0.70 -9.04 -0.96
N MET A 351 0.84 -10.37 -0.92
CA MET A 351 0.69 -11.11 0.32
C MET A 351 1.93 -11.03 1.22
N GLY A 352 1.71 -11.32 2.51
CA GLY A 352 2.78 -11.31 3.50
C GLY A 352 3.96 -12.19 3.09
N LYS A 353 5.15 -11.59 3.01
CA LYS A 353 6.40 -12.30 2.70
C LYS A 353 6.82 -13.22 3.84
N CYS A 354 7.28 -14.42 3.49
CA CYS A 354 7.82 -15.40 4.42
C CYS A 354 9.07 -16.07 3.83
N PHE A 355 9.94 -16.57 4.70
CA PHE A 355 11.32 -16.96 4.36
C PHE A 355 11.65 -18.31 4.99
N PRO A 356 11.02 -19.42 4.53
CA PRO A 356 11.11 -20.72 5.20
C PRO A 356 12.50 -21.35 5.07
N ASN A 357 13.28 -20.94 4.07
CA ASN A 357 14.65 -21.40 3.84
C ASN A 357 15.69 -20.54 4.61
N HIS A 358 15.24 -19.67 5.51
CA HIS A 358 16.11 -18.82 6.33
C HIS A 358 15.80 -19.02 7.81
N ASP A 359 16.80 -19.44 8.55
CA ASP A 359 16.64 -19.72 9.98
C ASP A 359 16.41 -18.44 10.78
N ARG A 360 15.46 -18.54 11.73
CA ARG A 360 15.24 -17.56 12.81
C ARG A 360 15.01 -16.13 12.30
N VAL A 361 14.27 -15.99 11.21
CA VAL A 361 13.84 -14.69 10.67
C VAL A 361 12.54 -14.25 11.33
N GLU A 362 12.54 -13.08 11.94
CA GLU A 362 11.34 -12.51 12.59
C GLU A 362 11.07 -11.08 12.13
N TYR A 363 9.79 -10.74 12.02
CA TYR A 363 9.34 -9.37 11.77
C TYR A 363 9.15 -8.64 13.09
N MET A 364 9.93 -7.57 13.29
CA MET A 364 9.86 -6.71 14.46
C MET A 364 8.87 -5.57 14.18
N SER A 365 7.64 -5.71 14.68
CA SER A 365 6.68 -4.58 14.68
C SER A 365 7.16 -3.43 15.57
N GLY A 366 7.96 -3.72 16.59
CA GLY A 366 8.63 -2.73 17.42
C GLY A 366 9.31 -3.38 18.63
N ALA A 367 10.61 -3.11 18.78
CA ALA A 367 11.44 -3.59 19.86
C ALA A 367 12.52 -2.55 20.23
N VAL A 368 12.99 -2.61 21.47
CA VAL A 368 14.22 -1.94 21.89
C VAL A 368 15.38 -2.91 21.72
N ALA A 369 16.51 -2.43 21.20
CA ALA A 369 17.79 -3.09 21.34
C ALA A 369 18.73 -2.24 22.21
N ARG A 370 19.55 -2.88 23.05
CA ARG A 370 20.41 -2.20 24.03
C ARG A 370 21.88 -2.57 23.90
N LYS A 371 22.76 -1.61 24.15
CA LYS A 371 24.21 -1.79 24.33
C LYS A 371 24.69 -0.83 25.42
N GLY A 372 24.85 -1.33 26.64
CA GLY A 372 25.13 -0.46 27.79
C GLY A 372 23.98 0.53 28.00
N ARG A 373 24.26 1.83 27.93
CA ARG A 373 23.27 2.92 28.03
C ARG A 373 22.69 3.38 26.68
N ASP A 374 23.20 2.83 25.58
CA ASP A 374 22.71 3.14 24.25
C ASP A 374 21.54 2.24 23.88
N PHE A 375 20.49 2.88 23.33
CA PHE A 375 19.28 2.20 22.93
C PHE A 375 18.95 2.49 21.47
N ALA A 376 18.58 1.45 20.73
CA ALA A 376 18.16 1.50 19.35
C ALA A 376 16.71 1.01 19.22
N LEU A 377 15.88 1.79 18.55
CA LEU A 377 14.56 1.37 18.10
C LEU A 377 14.69 0.45 16.88
N ILE A 378 14.14 -0.76 16.96
CA ILE A 378 14.00 -1.71 15.86
C ILE A 378 12.52 -1.84 15.54
N ALA A 379 12.05 -1.23 14.44
CA ALA A 379 10.63 -1.16 14.11
C ALA A 379 10.39 -1.34 12.61
N ASN A 380 9.32 -2.06 12.28
CA ASN A 380 8.91 -2.38 10.90
C ASN A 380 10.02 -3.00 10.04
N THR A 381 10.91 -3.76 10.68
CA THR A 381 12.04 -4.40 10.01
C THR A 381 12.05 -5.88 10.32
N ARG A 382 12.67 -6.67 9.44
CA ARG A 382 12.95 -8.08 9.71
C ARG A 382 14.35 -8.20 10.28
N ILE A 383 14.52 -9.11 11.22
CA ILE A 383 15.83 -9.46 11.77
C ILE A 383 16.06 -10.95 11.62
N GLN A 384 17.33 -11.31 11.44
CA GLN A 384 17.81 -12.66 11.71
C GLN A 384 18.26 -12.71 13.17
N VAL A 385 17.58 -13.52 13.98
CA VAL A 385 17.85 -13.65 15.42
C VAL A 385 19.09 -14.52 15.63
N GLY A 386 20.07 -13.95 16.32
CA GLY A 386 21.35 -14.58 16.66
C GLY A 386 21.36 -15.27 18.03
N ALA A 387 22.55 -15.43 18.60
CA ALA A 387 22.73 -16.05 19.91
C ALA A 387 22.02 -15.26 21.02
N LYS A 388 21.45 -15.98 21.99
CA LYS A 388 20.89 -15.38 23.21
C LYS A 388 22.03 -14.72 24.01
N ARG A 389 21.78 -13.55 24.57
CA ARG A 389 22.70 -12.82 25.45
C ARG A 389 21.90 -12.15 26.56
N GLY A 390 22.04 -12.66 27.79
CA GLY A 390 21.20 -12.23 28.91
C GLY A 390 19.73 -12.56 28.65
N ASP A 391 18.89 -11.54 28.80
CA ASP A 391 17.44 -11.58 28.58
C ASP A 391 17.01 -11.38 27.13
N GLY A 392 17.95 -11.06 26.23
CA GLY A 392 17.67 -10.78 24.82
C GLY A 392 18.53 -11.56 23.83
N TYR A 393 18.59 -11.08 22.58
CA TYR A 393 19.30 -11.75 21.49
C TYR A 393 20.17 -10.79 20.69
N LEU A 394 21.34 -11.26 20.27
CA LEU A 394 22.05 -10.61 19.15
C LEU A 394 21.19 -10.73 17.88
N PHE A 395 21.38 -9.82 16.92
CA PHE A 395 20.63 -9.85 15.68
C PHE A 395 21.40 -9.24 14.52
N LYS A 396 20.94 -9.54 13.31
CA LYS A 396 21.31 -8.83 12.08
C LYS A 396 20.02 -8.34 11.42
N GLU A 397 20.07 -7.19 10.76
CA GLU A 397 18.95 -6.79 9.90
C GLU A 397 18.84 -7.77 8.73
N PHE A 398 17.61 -8.13 8.39
CA PHE A 398 17.26 -9.02 7.29
C PHE A 398 16.56 -8.20 6.22
N PHE A 399 17.25 -7.98 5.11
CA PHE A 399 16.74 -7.24 3.96
C PHE A 399 16.40 -8.20 2.82
N PHE A 400 15.47 -7.78 1.98
CA PHE A 400 15.16 -8.48 0.75
C PHE A 400 14.76 -7.49 -0.34
N ASP A 401 15.12 -7.80 -1.58
CA ASP A 401 14.66 -7.10 -2.78
C ASP A 401 13.75 -8.03 -3.58
N GLU A 402 12.56 -7.55 -3.93
CA GLU A 402 11.64 -8.27 -4.81
C GLU A 402 12.11 -8.11 -6.26
N LYS A 403 12.57 -9.20 -6.89
CA LYS A 403 12.82 -9.28 -8.33
C LYS A 403 11.58 -9.83 -9.05
N PRO A 404 11.56 -10.02 -10.37
CA PRO A 404 10.38 -10.63 -11.01
C PRO A 404 10.11 -12.08 -10.59
N ASP A 405 11.15 -12.91 -10.46
CA ASP A 405 11.01 -14.35 -10.22
C ASP A 405 11.40 -14.81 -8.80
N ARG A 406 12.13 -13.98 -8.03
CA ARG A 406 12.64 -14.32 -6.70
C ARG A 406 12.69 -13.15 -5.72
N ASP A 407 12.85 -13.45 -4.44
CA ASP A 407 13.26 -12.48 -3.42
C ASP A 407 14.76 -12.64 -3.18
N VAL A 408 15.55 -11.57 -3.34
CA VAL A 408 17.00 -11.60 -3.09
C VAL A 408 17.26 -11.13 -1.68
N VAL A 409 17.77 -12.03 -0.83
CA VAL A 409 17.97 -11.77 0.60
C VAL A 409 19.41 -11.37 0.90
N ARG A 410 19.59 -10.40 1.81
CA ARG A 410 20.89 -10.06 2.43
C ARG A 410 20.72 -9.81 3.92
N THR A 411 21.75 -10.13 4.71
CA THR A 411 21.77 -9.83 6.15
C THR A 411 22.96 -8.96 6.50
N GLU A 412 22.73 -7.97 7.35
CA GLU A 412 23.78 -6.99 7.72
C GLU A 412 23.75 -6.72 9.22
N ASN A 413 24.94 -6.68 9.83
CA ASN A 413 25.08 -6.28 11.22
C ASN A 413 25.27 -4.77 11.32
N ARG A 414 24.17 -4.01 11.23
CA ARG A 414 24.17 -2.55 11.37
C ARG A 414 24.09 -2.07 12.83
N TYR A 415 23.97 -2.99 13.79
CA TYR A 415 23.86 -2.71 15.23
C TYR A 415 24.87 -3.57 16.04
N PRO A 416 26.19 -3.43 15.81
CA PRO A 416 27.19 -4.31 16.42
C PRO A 416 27.22 -4.21 17.95
N GLY A 417 26.94 -5.34 18.59
CA GLY A 417 26.95 -5.49 20.05
C GLY A 417 25.61 -5.14 20.73
N PHE A 418 24.62 -4.66 19.97
CA PHE A 418 23.27 -4.45 20.50
C PHE A 418 22.54 -5.79 20.67
N VAL A 419 21.72 -5.86 21.72
CA VAL A 419 20.89 -7.00 22.07
C VAL A 419 19.42 -6.58 22.01
N VAL A 420 18.62 -7.20 21.14
CA VAL A 420 17.17 -6.94 21.05
C VAL A 420 16.44 -7.59 22.23
N ASP A 421 15.45 -6.89 22.76
CA ASP A 421 14.61 -7.33 23.89
C ASP A 421 13.97 -8.70 23.60
N GLY A 422 14.27 -9.70 24.43
CA GLY A 422 13.81 -11.07 24.26
C GLY A 422 12.30 -11.24 24.38
N ARG A 423 11.57 -10.31 25.03
CA ARG A 423 10.10 -10.32 25.08
C ARG A 423 9.48 -10.13 23.69
N LYS A 424 10.23 -9.59 22.73
CA LYS A 424 9.79 -9.34 21.35
C LYS A 424 10.18 -10.44 20.36
N VAL A 425 10.93 -11.43 20.82
CA VAL A 425 11.47 -12.53 20.00
C VAL A 425 10.70 -13.81 20.34
N SER A 426 10.05 -14.41 19.34
CA SER A 426 9.18 -15.57 19.53
C SER A 426 9.82 -16.89 19.08
N LEU A 427 10.75 -16.84 18.13
CA LEU A 427 11.37 -17.95 17.41
C LEU A 427 10.35 -18.95 16.82
N ARG A 428 9.11 -18.53 16.61
CA ARG A 428 8.05 -19.39 16.07
C ARG A 428 8.20 -19.55 14.57
N MET A 429 8.16 -20.79 14.10
CA MET A 429 8.11 -21.09 12.68
C MET A 429 6.76 -20.64 12.08
N PRO A 430 6.74 -20.10 10.85
CA PRO A 430 5.49 -19.82 10.14
C PRO A 430 4.66 -21.10 9.95
N SER A 431 3.35 -21.05 10.18
CA SER A 431 2.46 -22.21 10.05
C SER A 431 2.29 -22.69 8.60
N SER A 432 2.28 -21.76 7.63
CA SER A 432 2.18 -22.06 6.20
C SER A 432 2.82 -20.95 5.38
N CYS A 433 3.64 -21.35 4.40
CA CYS A 433 4.40 -20.46 3.55
C CYS A 433 4.72 -21.16 2.21
N PRO A 434 3.72 -21.37 1.34
CA PRO A 434 3.93 -22.05 0.07
C PRO A 434 4.72 -21.21 -0.95
N ALA A 435 5.35 -21.91 -1.89
CA ALA A 435 6.09 -21.31 -3.00
C ALA A 435 5.16 -20.37 -3.80
N TYR A 436 5.58 -19.11 -3.96
CA TYR A 436 4.80 -18.06 -4.62
C TYR A 436 3.38 -17.83 -4.08
N GLY A 437 2.98 -18.41 -2.93
CA GLY A 437 1.57 -18.36 -2.51
C GLY A 437 0.65 -19.26 -3.34
N ILE A 438 1.21 -20.16 -4.15
CA ILE A 438 0.46 -21.04 -5.05
C ILE A 438 0.22 -22.39 -4.35
N PRO A 439 -1.00 -22.96 -4.42
CA PRO A 439 -1.29 -24.31 -3.93
C PRO A 439 -0.44 -25.41 -4.58
N PRO A 440 -0.38 -26.61 -3.98
CA PRO A 440 0.35 -27.75 -4.55
C PRO A 440 -0.12 -28.10 -5.98
N GLY A 441 0.79 -28.66 -6.78
CA GLY A 441 0.51 -29.13 -8.15
C GLY A 441 1.33 -28.46 -9.24
N CYS A 442 1.95 -27.31 -8.94
CA CYS A 442 2.88 -26.65 -9.85
C CYS A 442 4.31 -27.16 -9.70
N ARG A 443 4.91 -27.52 -10.83
CA ARG A 443 6.34 -27.83 -10.91
C ARG A 443 7.09 -26.56 -11.27
N PHE A 444 7.88 -26.07 -10.33
CA PHE A 444 8.82 -24.97 -10.59
C PHE A 444 10.21 -25.56 -10.77
N GLY A 445 10.94 -25.13 -11.81
CA GLY A 445 12.35 -25.48 -11.95
C GLY A 445 13.21 -24.93 -10.80
N SER A 446 12.81 -23.77 -10.27
CA SER A 446 13.37 -23.20 -9.04
C SER A 446 12.29 -22.40 -8.30
N VAL A 447 12.28 -22.49 -6.97
CA VAL A 447 11.42 -21.65 -6.13
C VAL A 447 12.17 -20.40 -5.73
N GLY A 448 11.76 -19.24 -6.27
CA GLY A 448 12.41 -17.97 -6.00
C GLY A 448 11.83 -17.20 -4.81
N ARG A 449 10.60 -17.48 -4.37
CA ARG A 449 9.96 -16.75 -3.25
C ARG A 449 8.86 -17.56 -2.59
N TYR A 450 8.47 -17.12 -1.40
CA TYR A 450 7.36 -17.69 -0.64
C TYR A 450 6.44 -16.60 -0.10
N ARG A 451 5.13 -16.89 -0.05
CA ARG A 451 4.10 -15.93 0.37
C ARG A 451 3.11 -16.61 1.29
N LYS A 452 2.57 -15.85 2.24
CA LYS A 452 1.42 -16.28 3.05
C LYS A 452 0.18 -16.38 2.17
N VAL A 453 -0.71 -17.27 2.56
CA VAL A 453 -2.01 -17.47 1.92
C VAL A 453 -3.10 -17.18 2.95
N PRO A 454 -4.14 -16.40 2.61
CA PRO A 454 -5.24 -16.17 3.52
C PRO A 454 -6.14 -17.41 3.62
N ASN A 455 -6.73 -17.63 4.80
CA ASN A 455 -7.51 -18.83 5.07
C ASN A 455 -8.68 -19.04 4.08
N TRP A 456 -9.34 -17.96 3.67
CA TRP A 456 -10.48 -18.02 2.74
C TRP A 456 -10.13 -18.54 1.34
N LEU A 457 -8.85 -18.54 0.94
CA LEU A 457 -8.47 -19.02 -0.39
C LEU A 457 -8.82 -20.50 -0.58
N HIS A 458 -8.85 -21.27 0.51
CA HIS A 458 -9.21 -22.69 0.49
C HIS A 458 -10.73 -22.93 0.48
N ASP A 459 -11.53 -21.91 0.82
CA ASP A 459 -13.00 -22.01 0.84
C ASP A 459 -13.61 -21.86 -0.57
N GLY A 460 -12.81 -21.42 -1.54
CA GLY A 460 -13.21 -21.27 -2.93
C GLY A 460 -12.40 -22.12 -3.90
N ARG A 461 -12.78 -22.05 -5.18
CA ARG A 461 -12.11 -22.73 -6.29
C ARG A 461 -11.44 -21.70 -7.19
N PRO A 462 -10.10 -21.71 -7.31
CA PRO A 462 -9.40 -20.92 -8.31
C PRO A 462 -9.83 -21.30 -9.72
N ILE A 463 -10.01 -20.30 -10.59
CA ILE A 463 -10.34 -20.48 -12.00
C ILE A 463 -9.35 -19.71 -12.87
N GLU A 464 -9.04 -20.28 -14.03
CA GLU A 464 -8.31 -19.58 -15.08
C GLU A 464 -9.30 -18.78 -15.93
N ILE A 465 -9.00 -17.49 -16.14
CA ILE A 465 -9.78 -16.56 -16.96
C ILE A 465 -9.01 -16.29 -18.25
N ASN A 466 -9.67 -16.50 -19.39
CA ASN A 466 -9.11 -16.20 -20.69
C ASN A 466 -9.63 -14.84 -21.16
N CYS A 467 -8.77 -14.03 -21.76
CA CYS A 467 -9.13 -12.76 -22.37
C CYS A 467 -8.56 -12.67 -23.79
N ARG A 468 -9.20 -11.87 -24.65
CA ARG A 468 -8.68 -11.47 -25.95
C ARG A 468 -8.54 -9.96 -26.02
N LEU A 469 -7.33 -9.46 -25.87
CA LEU A 469 -7.05 -8.04 -25.64
C LEU A 469 -5.91 -7.54 -26.52
N SER A 470 -5.93 -6.25 -26.84
CA SER A 470 -4.81 -5.59 -27.52
C SER A 470 -3.62 -5.49 -26.56
N ASP A 471 -2.46 -6.00 -26.96
CA ASP A 471 -1.20 -5.86 -26.23
C ASP A 471 -0.37 -4.71 -26.79
N ARG A 472 -0.16 -3.68 -25.97
CA ARG A 472 0.70 -2.52 -26.26
C ARG A 472 1.89 -2.42 -25.30
N GLY A 473 2.12 -3.47 -24.50
CA GLY A 473 3.20 -3.55 -23.53
C GLY A 473 3.10 -2.57 -22.35
N GLU A 474 4.10 -2.61 -21.48
CA GLU A 474 4.15 -1.84 -20.24
C GLU A 474 4.21 -0.33 -20.44
N SER A 475 4.73 0.14 -21.58
CA SER A 475 4.84 1.58 -21.88
C SER A 475 3.55 2.18 -22.40
N CYS A 476 2.57 1.36 -22.83
CA CYS A 476 1.38 1.79 -23.56
C CYS A 476 1.66 2.52 -24.89
N ARG A 477 2.86 2.44 -25.46
CA ARG A 477 3.21 3.13 -26.71
C ARG A 477 3.05 2.18 -27.91
N GLY A 478 2.55 2.70 -29.04
CA GLY A 478 2.35 1.94 -30.29
C GLY A 478 0.94 1.35 -30.50
N GLY A 479 0.71 0.79 -31.69
CA GLY A 479 -0.61 0.33 -32.16
C GLY A 479 -1.11 -1.00 -31.55
N GLY A 480 -0.21 -1.78 -30.95
CA GLY A 480 -0.50 -3.05 -30.31
C GLY A 480 -1.01 -4.16 -31.23
N LYS A 481 -1.16 -5.36 -30.69
CA LYS A 481 -1.71 -6.53 -31.41
C LYS A 481 -2.71 -7.26 -30.53
N GLN A 482 -3.80 -7.73 -31.11
CA GLN A 482 -4.75 -8.59 -30.40
C GLN A 482 -4.10 -9.93 -30.06
N VAL A 483 -4.08 -10.29 -28.79
CA VAL A 483 -3.53 -11.56 -28.29
C VAL A 483 -4.51 -12.23 -27.32
N ARG A 484 -4.40 -13.55 -27.21
CA ARG A 484 -5.08 -14.31 -26.17
C ARG A 484 -4.16 -14.45 -24.98
N VAL A 485 -4.70 -14.22 -23.79
CA VAL A 485 -3.97 -14.36 -22.53
C VAL A 485 -4.85 -15.08 -21.51
N SER A 486 -4.22 -15.78 -20.60
CA SER A 486 -4.88 -16.47 -19.50
C SER A 486 -4.32 -15.96 -18.17
N VAL A 487 -5.20 -15.70 -17.21
CA VAL A 487 -4.90 -15.22 -15.85
C VAL A 487 -5.48 -16.19 -14.84
N GLY A 488 -4.72 -16.56 -13.82
CA GLY A 488 -5.17 -17.46 -12.77
C GLY A 488 -5.05 -18.94 -13.09
N GLY A 489 -4.31 -19.29 -14.13
CA GLY A 489 -3.89 -20.67 -14.39
C GLY A 489 -3.21 -21.29 -13.16
N THR A 490 -3.10 -22.61 -13.11
CA THR A 490 -2.64 -23.36 -11.93
C THR A 490 -1.33 -22.81 -11.36
N CYS A 491 -0.41 -22.37 -12.23
CA CYS A 491 0.92 -21.87 -11.89
C CYS A 491 1.10 -20.37 -12.05
N ASP A 492 0.00 -19.63 -12.17
CA ASP A 492 0.03 -18.17 -12.16
C ASP A 492 0.48 -17.64 -10.79
N LYS A 493 1.56 -16.85 -10.81
CA LYS A 493 2.25 -16.28 -9.64
C LYS A 493 1.76 -14.90 -9.29
N GLU A 494 0.87 -14.34 -10.09
CA GLU A 494 0.50 -12.95 -10.06
C GLU A 494 -0.92 -12.78 -9.53
N MET A 495 -1.94 -13.24 -10.26
CA MET A 495 -3.33 -13.11 -9.86
C MET A 495 -4.09 -14.42 -10.07
N ARG A 496 -4.94 -14.79 -9.11
CA ARG A 496 -5.78 -15.98 -9.18
C ARG A 496 -7.23 -15.63 -8.86
N PRO A 497 -8.13 -15.55 -9.86
CA PRO A 497 -9.57 -15.42 -9.65
C PRO A 497 -10.12 -16.66 -8.95
N VAL A 498 -11.10 -16.47 -8.08
CA VAL A 498 -11.66 -17.52 -7.22
C VAL A 498 -13.19 -17.44 -7.21
N THR A 499 -13.84 -18.58 -7.42
CA THR A 499 -15.30 -18.74 -7.35
C THR A 499 -15.70 -19.52 -6.09
N GLY A 500 -16.97 -19.40 -5.68
CA GLY A 500 -17.54 -20.28 -4.67
C GLY A 500 -17.09 -20.07 -3.23
N VAL A 501 -16.33 -19.00 -2.93
CA VAL A 501 -16.05 -18.57 -1.55
C VAL A 501 -17.38 -18.22 -0.88
N ARG A 502 -17.63 -18.78 0.31
CA ARG A 502 -18.89 -18.59 1.04
C ARG A 502 -18.82 -17.45 2.04
#